data_AF-A0A1F4ULZ3-F1
#
_entry.id   AF-A0A1F4ULZ3-F1
#
_cell.length_a   1.000
_cell.length_b   1.000
_cell.length_c   1.000
_cell.angle_alpha   90.00
_cell.angle_beta   90.00
_cell.angle_gamma   90.00
#
_symmetry.space_group_name_H-M   'P 1'
#
loop_
_entity.id
_entity.type
_entity.pdbx_description
1 polymer ?
#
loop_
_entity_poly.entity_id
_entity_poly.type
_entity_poly.pdbx_seq_one_letter_code
_entity_poly.pdbx_strand_id
1 'polypeptide(L)'
;MGIEQLENRENIAFSQEKIEQSELAVHEYVSRKGKDIDLVVLTSKVDTDMINILGLMLENIAQENVTEDTSDIELDTFNESFYRQGIFEWNPRLRNILEVTFVKKVLENLRYTNHNVTEELIKDLYLQKYPEDIYFIWLSSFREKLRDK
;
A
#
# COMPACT_ATOMS: atom_id res chain seq x y z
N MET A 1 2.48 17.19 -8.14
CA MET A 1 3.21 17.40 -6.86
C MET A 1 4.59 16.77 -7.01
N GLY A 2 5.66 17.38 -6.48
CA GLY A 2 7.01 16.84 -6.63
C GLY A 2 7.34 15.77 -5.57
N ILE A 3 8.17 14.79 -5.93
CA ILE A 3 8.62 13.69 -5.06
C ILE A 3 9.28 14.21 -3.75
N GLU A 4 10.06 15.28 -3.84
CA GLU A 4 10.70 15.94 -2.68
C GLU A 4 9.69 16.50 -1.64
N GLN A 5 8.43 16.78 -2.03
CA GLN A 5 7.39 17.24 -1.11
C GLN A 5 6.74 16.09 -0.33
N LEU A 6 6.83 14.85 -0.82
CA LEU A 6 6.35 13.65 -0.11
C LEU A 6 7.32 13.30 1.03
N GLU A 7 8.62 13.21 0.74
CA GLU A 7 9.66 12.89 1.73
C GLU A 7 9.68 13.86 2.93
N ASN A 8 9.49 15.17 2.68
CA ASN A 8 9.48 16.19 3.73
C ASN A 8 8.22 16.15 4.60
N ARG A 9 7.07 15.65 4.10
CA ARG A 9 5.85 15.52 4.90
C ARG A 9 5.90 14.31 5.82
N GLU A 10 6.57 13.24 5.41
CA GLU A 10 6.60 11.97 6.14
C GLU A 10 7.47 12.00 7.39
N ASN A 11 8.65 12.62 7.33
CA ASN A 11 9.51 12.80 8.50
C ASN A 11 8.90 13.74 9.55
N ILE A 12 7.88 14.53 9.18
CA ILE A 12 7.15 15.45 10.07
C ILE A 12 5.90 14.77 10.66
N ALA A 13 5.30 13.79 9.97
CA ALA A 13 4.00 13.22 10.35
C ALA A 13 4.06 12.11 11.40
N PHE A 14 5.16 11.34 11.49
CA PHE A 14 5.28 10.20 12.40
C PHE A 14 6.55 10.26 13.26
N SER A 15 6.45 9.87 14.53
CA SER A 15 7.63 9.70 15.37
C SER A 15 8.42 8.45 14.96
N GLN A 16 9.75 8.52 15.05
CA GLN A 16 10.63 7.37 14.78
C GLN A 16 10.28 6.16 15.65
N GLU A 17 9.90 6.39 16.90
CA GLU A 17 9.45 5.34 17.82
C GLU A 17 8.23 4.58 17.28
N LYS A 18 7.20 5.28 16.77
CA LYS A 18 6.01 4.64 16.21
C LYS A 18 6.33 3.83 14.95
N ILE A 19 7.25 4.33 14.12
CA ILE A 19 7.71 3.63 12.91
C ILE A 19 8.41 2.33 13.34
N GLU A 20 9.32 2.40 14.31
CA GLU A 20 10.04 1.23 14.82
C GLU A 20 9.13 0.19 15.46
N GLN A 21 8.19 0.61 16.30
CA GLN A 21 7.24 -0.30 16.96
C GLN A 21 6.35 -1.01 15.95
N SER A 22 5.84 -0.28 14.95
CA SER A 22 4.97 -0.85 13.91
C SER A 22 5.73 -1.84 13.03
N GLU A 23 6.95 -1.48 12.60
CA GLU A 23 7.78 -2.35 11.78
C GLU A 23 8.18 -3.64 12.52
N LEU A 24 8.58 -3.52 13.79
CA LEU A 24 8.91 -4.67 14.63
C LEU A 24 7.68 -5.59 14.82
N ALA A 25 6.51 -5.03 15.11
CA ALA A 25 5.28 -5.81 15.31
C ALA A 25 4.87 -6.57 14.04
N VAL A 26 5.02 -5.95 12.86
CA VAL A 26 4.83 -6.60 11.56
C VAL A 26 5.85 -7.73 11.39
N HIS A 27 7.13 -7.44 11.60
CA HIS A 27 8.21 -8.43 11.44
C HIS A 27 8.01 -9.65 12.34
N GLU A 28 7.75 -9.46 13.63
CA GLU A 28 7.51 -10.54 14.59
C GLU A 28 6.28 -11.38 14.20
N TYR A 29 5.21 -10.74 13.72
CA TYR A 29 4.03 -11.45 13.28
C TYR A 29 4.30 -12.34 12.06
N VAL A 30 4.93 -11.77 11.02
CA VAL A 30 5.29 -12.50 9.80
C VAL A 30 6.29 -13.62 10.10
N SER A 31 7.31 -13.37 10.93
CA SER A 31 8.31 -14.37 11.32
C SER A 31 7.69 -15.56 12.06
N ARG A 32 6.74 -15.30 12.96
CA ARG A 32 6.06 -16.35 13.73
C ARG A 32 5.05 -17.16 12.90
N LYS A 33 4.38 -16.54 11.93
CA LYS A 33 3.31 -17.16 11.15
C LYS A 33 3.78 -17.73 9.81
N GLY A 34 4.85 -17.20 9.24
CA GLY A 34 5.37 -17.62 7.95
C GLY A 34 4.30 -17.50 6.85
N LYS A 35 3.94 -18.62 6.24
CA LYS A 35 2.93 -18.68 5.17
C LYS A 35 1.50 -18.56 5.69
N ASP A 36 1.27 -18.76 6.99
CA ASP A 36 -0.05 -18.77 7.61
C ASP A 36 -0.45 -17.39 8.16
N ILE A 37 0.09 -16.31 7.59
CA ILE A 37 -0.33 -14.96 7.97
C ILE A 37 -1.79 -14.72 7.56
N ASP A 38 -2.56 -14.19 8.49
CA ASP A 38 -3.83 -13.53 8.23
C ASP A 38 -3.57 -12.05 7.89
N LEU A 39 -4.11 -11.59 6.76
CA LEU A 39 -3.88 -10.24 6.24
C LEU A 39 -4.61 -9.15 7.05
N VAL A 40 -5.78 -9.45 7.62
CA VAL A 40 -6.48 -8.52 8.50
C VAL A 40 -5.65 -8.30 9.78
N VAL A 41 -5.16 -9.39 10.38
CA VAL A 41 -4.29 -9.33 11.56
C VAL A 41 -2.94 -8.67 11.24
N LEU A 42 -2.40 -8.86 10.02
CA LEU A 42 -1.19 -8.17 9.55
C LEU A 42 -1.40 -6.65 9.59
N THR A 43 -2.48 -6.16 8.97
CA THR A 43 -2.77 -4.72 8.93
C THR A 43 -3.00 -4.12 10.33
N SER A 44 -3.47 -4.95 11.27
CA SER A 44 -3.66 -4.55 12.67
C SER A 44 -2.35 -4.46 13.49
N LYS A 45 -1.19 -4.82 12.92
CA LYS A 45 0.11 -4.69 13.59
C LYS A 45 0.73 -3.30 13.45
N VAL A 46 0.23 -2.51 12.51
CA VAL A 46 0.67 -1.13 12.30
C VAL A 46 -0.12 -0.21 13.23
N ASP A 47 0.53 0.83 13.76
CA ASP A 47 -0.15 1.93 14.45
C ASP A 47 -1.33 2.45 13.62
N THR A 48 -2.48 2.58 14.28
CA THR A 48 -3.75 2.88 13.59
C THR A 48 -3.75 4.24 12.89
N ASP A 49 -3.16 5.25 13.51
CA ASP A 49 -3.09 6.59 12.90
C ASP A 49 -2.16 6.56 11.68
N MET A 50 -1.05 5.84 11.79
CA MET A 50 -0.08 5.72 10.71
C MET A 50 -0.67 5.07 9.46
N ILE A 51 -1.29 3.91 9.60
CA ILE A 51 -1.90 3.21 8.46
C ILE A 51 -3.08 4.00 7.87
N ASN A 52 -3.78 4.80 8.67
CA ASN A 52 -4.86 5.65 8.20
C ASN A 52 -4.33 6.88 7.43
N ILE A 53 -3.31 7.56 7.96
CA ILE A 53 -2.70 8.73 7.31
C ILE A 53 -2.04 8.32 5.99
N LEU A 54 -1.27 7.23 5.98
CA LEU A 54 -0.70 6.68 4.74
C LEU A 54 -1.81 6.27 3.77
N GLY A 55 -2.87 5.62 4.25
CA GLY A 55 -4.02 5.26 3.43
C GLY A 55 -4.72 6.46 2.78
N LEU A 56 -4.93 7.55 3.53
CA LEU A 56 -5.50 8.79 3.02
C LEU A 56 -4.57 9.48 2.01
N MET A 57 -3.27 9.47 2.28
CA MET A 57 -2.27 10.00 1.35
C MET A 57 -2.32 9.26 0.02
N LEU A 58 -2.37 7.92 0.04
CA LEU A 58 -2.53 7.12 -1.16
C LEU A 58 -3.81 7.48 -1.91
N GLU A 59 -4.95 7.57 -1.22
CA GLU A 59 -6.22 7.95 -1.84
C GLU A 59 -6.17 9.33 -2.50
N ASN A 60 -5.58 10.32 -1.85
CA ASN A 60 -5.43 11.67 -2.43
C ASN A 60 -4.55 11.63 -3.68
N ILE A 61 -3.43 10.90 -3.62
CA ILE A 61 -2.54 10.72 -4.77
C ILE A 61 -3.28 10.03 -5.92
N ALA A 62 -4.03 8.96 -5.66
CA ALA A 62 -4.81 8.27 -6.68
C ALA A 62 -5.93 9.17 -7.25
N GLN A 63 -6.61 9.96 -6.43
CA GLN A 63 -7.64 10.91 -6.90
C GLN A 63 -7.08 11.97 -7.85
N GLU A 64 -5.81 12.36 -7.70
CA GLU A 64 -5.16 13.33 -8.58
C GLU A 64 -4.68 12.73 -9.91
N ASN A 65 -4.49 11.41 -9.97
CA ASN A 65 -3.78 10.75 -11.09
C ASN A 65 -4.61 9.68 -11.81
N VAL A 66 -5.71 9.20 -11.22
CA VAL A 66 -6.53 8.10 -11.75
C VAL A 66 -7.97 8.57 -11.92
N THR A 67 -8.50 8.36 -13.12
CA THR A 67 -9.90 8.56 -13.50
C THR A 67 -10.51 7.23 -13.94
N GLU A 68 -11.83 7.20 -14.16
CA GLU A 68 -12.54 6.02 -14.68
C GLU A 68 -12.05 5.55 -16.06
N ASP A 69 -11.46 6.46 -16.85
CA ASP A 69 -10.96 6.21 -18.20
C ASP A 69 -9.47 5.85 -18.24
N THR A 70 -8.74 5.96 -17.12
CA THR A 70 -7.31 5.64 -17.07
C THR A 70 -7.06 4.20 -17.49
N SER A 71 -6.23 4.00 -18.51
CA SER A 71 -5.89 2.68 -19.04
C SER A 71 -4.95 1.89 -18.12
N ASP A 72 -4.87 0.57 -18.30
CA ASP A 72 -3.94 -0.26 -17.52
C ASP A 72 -2.47 0.14 -17.75
N ILE A 73 -2.12 0.61 -18.96
CA ILE A 73 -0.77 1.09 -19.29
C ILE A 73 -0.45 2.39 -18.53
N GLU A 74 -1.42 3.30 -18.42
CA GLU A 74 -1.25 4.54 -17.64
C GLU A 74 -1.16 4.25 -16.14
N LEU A 75 -1.96 3.31 -15.63
CA LEU A 75 -1.85 2.84 -14.25
C LEU A 75 -0.48 2.21 -13.97
N ASP A 76 0.04 1.40 -14.88
CA ASP A 76 1.35 0.75 -14.74
C ASP A 76 2.49 1.78 -14.78
N THR A 77 2.43 2.72 -15.71
CA THR A 77 3.39 3.85 -15.79
C THR A 77 3.39 4.67 -14.49
N PHE A 78 2.21 4.94 -13.95
CA PHE A 78 2.06 5.65 -12.70
C PHE A 78 2.58 4.83 -11.50
N ASN A 79 2.26 3.53 -11.45
CA ASN A 79 2.71 2.56 -10.45
C ASN A 79 4.24 2.52 -10.39
N GLU A 80 4.90 2.35 -11.53
CA GLU A 80 6.36 2.34 -11.64
C GLU A 80 6.97 3.66 -11.20
N SER A 81 6.43 4.80 -11.63
CA SER A 81 6.96 6.12 -11.24
C SER A 81 6.81 6.34 -9.74
N PHE A 82 5.64 6.09 -9.17
CA PHE A 82 5.38 6.26 -7.74
C PHE A 82 6.25 5.34 -6.88
N TYR A 83 6.32 4.05 -7.23
CA TYR A 83 7.05 3.09 -6.41
C TYR A 83 8.57 3.22 -6.57
N ARG A 84 9.07 3.22 -7.81
CA ARG A 84 10.52 3.17 -8.07
C ARG A 84 11.20 4.53 -7.97
N GLN A 85 10.50 5.60 -8.35
CA GLN A 85 11.09 6.95 -8.36
C GLN A 85 10.67 7.75 -7.13
N GLY A 86 9.49 7.45 -6.55
CA GLY A 86 8.97 8.16 -5.38
C GLY A 86 9.34 7.51 -4.04
N ILE A 87 8.87 6.28 -3.81
CA ILE A 87 8.94 5.63 -2.49
C ILE A 87 10.26 4.90 -2.23
N PHE A 88 10.99 4.52 -3.27
CA PHE A 88 12.21 3.73 -3.10
C PHE A 88 13.28 4.44 -2.25
N GLU A 89 13.29 5.78 -2.25
CA GLU A 89 14.22 6.58 -1.44
C GLU A 89 13.76 6.80 0.01
N TRP A 90 12.52 6.40 0.34
CA TRP A 90 11.98 6.57 1.70
C TRP A 90 12.75 5.72 2.71
N ASN A 91 12.60 6.11 3.98
CA ASN A 91 13.03 5.29 5.11
C ASN A 91 12.52 3.84 4.92
N PRO A 92 13.41 2.82 4.90
CA PRO A 92 13.01 1.44 4.60
C PRO A 92 11.94 0.88 5.55
N ARG A 93 11.94 1.31 6.81
CA ARG A 93 10.92 0.88 7.79
C ARG A 93 9.57 1.49 7.47
N LEU A 94 9.54 2.77 7.12
CA LEU A 94 8.31 3.43 6.69
C LEU A 94 7.78 2.82 5.39
N ARG A 95 8.67 2.47 4.45
CA ARG A 95 8.30 1.75 3.23
C ARG A 95 7.65 0.40 3.55
N ASN A 96 8.21 -0.41 4.45
CA ASN A 96 7.59 -1.67 4.88
C ASN A 96 6.16 -1.46 5.43
N ILE A 97 5.94 -0.37 6.16
CA ILE A 97 4.62 -0.02 6.69
C ILE A 97 3.67 0.40 5.56
N LEU A 98 4.18 1.11 4.55
CA LEU A 98 3.41 1.46 3.35
C LEU A 98 3.01 0.20 2.57
N GLU A 99 3.88 -0.80 2.46
CA GLU A 99 3.55 -2.09 1.81
C GLU A 99 2.37 -2.78 2.52
N VAL A 100 2.33 -2.76 3.86
CA VAL A 100 1.17 -3.26 4.64
C VAL A 100 -0.07 -2.38 4.41
N THR A 101 0.11 -1.09 4.18
CA THR A 101 -0.97 -0.17 3.83
C THR A 101 -1.56 -0.50 2.46
N PHE A 102 -0.75 -0.90 1.48
CA PHE A 102 -1.26 -1.40 0.19
C PHE A 102 -2.15 -2.62 0.37
N VAL A 103 -1.72 -3.59 1.19
CA VAL A 103 -2.54 -4.77 1.52
C VAL A 103 -3.88 -4.35 2.10
N LYS A 104 -3.90 -3.47 3.10
CA LYS A 104 -5.15 -2.94 3.69
C LYS A 104 -6.06 -2.34 2.61
N LYS A 105 -5.48 -1.54 1.72
CA LYS A 105 -6.21 -0.84 0.66
C LYS A 105 -6.81 -1.78 -0.38
N VAL A 106 -6.11 -2.87 -0.73
CA VAL A 106 -6.69 -3.92 -1.57
C VAL A 106 -7.85 -4.60 -0.85
N LEU A 107 -7.71 -4.97 0.43
CA LEU A 107 -8.78 -5.62 1.19
C LEU A 107 -10.04 -4.73 1.29
N GLU A 108 -9.87 -3.42 1.48
CA GLU A 108 -10.99 -2.44 1.49
C GLU A 108 -11.72 -2.34 0.13
N ASN A 109 -11.02 -2.66 -0.96
CA ASN A 109 -11.55 -2.59 -2.32
C ASN A 109 -11.73 -3.98 -2.98
N LEU A 110 -11.71 -5.08 -2.22
CA LEU A 110 -11.71 -6.44 -2.77
C LEU A 110 -12.91 -6.73 -3.67
N ARG A 111 -14.06 -6.09 -3.43
CA ARG A 111 -15.26 -6.22 -4.28
C ARG A 111 -15.10 -5.60 -5.69
N TYR A 112 -14.09 -4.75 -5.87
CA TYR A 112 -13.78 -4.03 -7.10
C TYR A 112 -12.59 -4.64 -7.85
N THR A 113 -11.96 -5.69 -7.31
CA THR A 113 -10.86 -6.37 -7.98
C THR A 113 -11.37 -7.38 -9.00
N ASN A 114 -10.50 -7.81 -9.91
CA ASN A 114 -10.76 -8.96 -10.77
C ASN A 114 -11.03 -10.21 -9.91
N HIS A 115 -11.92 -11.11 -10.36
CA HIS A 115 -12.24 -12.36 -9.67
C HIS A 115 -11.03 -13.28 -9.40
N ASN A 116 -9.94 -13.12 -10.15
CA ASN A 116 -8.70 -13.85 -9.94
C ASN A 116 -7.83 -13.29 -8.81
N VAL A 117 -8.11 -12.07 -8.34
CA VAL A 117 -7.45 -11.47 -7.18
C VAL A 117 -8.10 -12.01 -5.91
N THR A 118 -7.44 -12.98 -5.30
CA THR A 118 -7.86 -13.60 -4.04
C THR A 118 -6.99 -13.12 -2.89
N GLU A 119 -7.47 -13.29 -1.64
CA GLU A 119 -6.64 -13.03 -0.46
C GLU A 119 -5.35 -13.85 -0.45
N GLU A 120 -5.38 -15.08 -0.96
CA GLU A 120 -4.19 -15.93 -1.07
C GLU A 120 -3.16 -15.35 -2.04
N LEU A 121 -3.61 -14.81 -3.19
CA LEU A 121 -2.72 -14.12 -4.11
C LEU A 121 -2.06 -12.90 -3.45
N ILE A 122 -2.84 -12.07 -2.75
CA ILE A 122 -2.32 -10.87 -2.07
C ILE A 122 -1.28 -11.27 -1.01
N LYS A 123 -1.56 -12.35 -0.29
CA LYS A 123 -0.66 -12.92 0.71
C LYS A 123 0.65 -13.40 0.08
N ASP A 124 0.57 -14.14 -1.01
CA ASP A 124 1.74 -14.63 -1.74
C ASP A 124 2.59 -13.47 -2.25
N LEU A 125 1.98 -12.45 -2.86
CA LEU A 125 2.69 -11.25 -3.31
C LEU A 125 3.40 -10.54 -2.15
N TYR A 126 2.72 -10.39 -1.01
CA TYR A 126 3.31 -9.75 0.17
C TYR A 126 4.51 -10.53 0.72
N LEU A 127 4.37 -11.86 0.85
CA LEU A 127 5.44 -12.73 1.36
C LEU A 127 6.63 -12.83 0.40
N GLN A 128 6.37 -12.80 -0.91
CA GLN A 128 7.40 -12.83 -1.95
C GLN A 128 8.03 -11.46 -2.24
N LYS A 129 7.59 -10.40 -1.54
CA LYS A 129 8.11 -9.04 -1.68
C LYS A 129 7.85 -8.44 -3.06
N TYR A 130 6.60 -8.54 -3.52
CA TYR A 130 6.06 -7.91 -4.72
C TYR A 130 5.07 -6.76 -4.42
N PRO A 131 5.53 -5.67 -3.78
CA PRO A 131 4.66 -4.56 -3.39
C PRO A 131 4.15 -3.72 -4.57
N GLU A 132 4.90 -3.65 -5.69
CA GLU A 132 4.47 -2.99 -6.94
C GLU A 132 3.21 -3.65 -7.50
N ASP A 133 3.12 -4.98 -7.46
CA ASP A 133 1.95 -5.72 -7.93
C ASP A 133 0.74 -5.50 -7.01
N ILE A 134 0.95 -5.45 -5.69
CA ILE A 134 -0.13 -5.16 -4.72
C ILE A 134 -0.66 -3.74 -4.92
N TYR A 135 0.24 -2.77 -5.16
CA TYR A 135 -0.15 -1.38 -5.40
C TYR A 135 -0.90 -1.24 -6.73
N PHE A 136 -0.46 -1.91 -7.79
CA PHE A 136 -1.19 -1.96 -9.07
C PHE A 136 -2.60 -2.54 -8.91
N ILE A 137 -2.72 -3.67 -8.20
CA ILE A 137 -4.03 -4.28 -7.89
C ILE A 137 -4.95 -3.27 -7.20
N TRP A 138 -4.42 -2.52 -6.23
CA TRP A 138 -5.20 -1.47 -5.57
C TRP A 138 -5.60 -0.35 -6.53
N LEU A 139 -4.68 0.18 -7.35
CA LEU A 139 -4.97 1.24 -8.33
C LEU A 139 -6.06 0.81 -9.33
N SER A 140 -5.94 -0.42 -9.85
CA SER A 140 -6.95 -1.01 -10.74
C SER A 140 -8.31 -1.09 -10.04
N SER A 141 -8.36 -1.61 -8.81
CA SER A 141 -9.60 -1.67 -8.01
C SER A 141 -10.18 -0.29 -7.69
N PHE A 142 -9.32 0.71 -7.49
CA PHE A 142 -9.73 2.08 -7.24
C PHE A 142 -10.40 2.69 -8.48
N ARG A 143 -9.84 2.47 -9.67
CA ARG A 143 -10.48 2.86 -10.94
C ARG A 143 -11.85 2.20 -11.11
N GLU A 144 -11.97 0.89 -10.88
CA GLU A 144 -13.26 0.21 -11.01
C GLU A 144 -14.29 0.73 -10.00
N LYS A 145 -13.85 1.09 -8.79
CA LYS A 145 -14.69 1.77 -7.78
C LYS A 145 -15.17 3.15 -8.24
N LEU A 146 -14.43 3.86 -9.08
CA LEU A 146 -14.89 5.13 -9.66
C LEU A 146 -16.02 4.90 -10.68
N ARG A 147 -15.95 3.83 -11.47
CA ARG A 147 -16.96 3.44 -12.47
C ARG A 147 -18.30 2.98 -11.88
N ASP A 148 -18.28 2.51 -10.64
CA ASP A 148 -19.46 2.02 -9.90
C ASP A 148 -20.24 3.16 -9.17
N LYS A 149 -19.85 4.43 -9.36
CA LYS A 149 -20.53 5.60 -8.79
C LYS A 149 -21.64 6.13 -9.69
#